data_AF-A0A1V5KPV2-F1
#
_entry.id   AF-A0A1V5KPV2-F1
#
_cell.length_a   1.000
_cell.length_b   1.000
_cell.length_c   1.000
_cell.angle_alpha   90.00
_cell.angle_beta   90.00
_cell.angle_gamma   90.00
#
_symmetry.space_group_name_H-M   'P 1'
#
loop_
_entity.id
_entity.type
_entity.pdbx_description
1 polymer ?
#
loop_
_entity_poly.entity_id
_entity_poly.type
_entity_poly.pdbx_seq_one_letter_code
_entity_poly.pdbx_strand_id
1 'polypeptide(L)'
;MGLAILQLVRIIRQGAVQWKSVLLWAAPVASLVLVDRLTQMHQMLAGYPTSISIDLFRTTAFIGVLISVIGMYVATALLLALCFSLYPRSRHILSKPLRRELAFDAILASIIALLLRYGFRHASDLLVGAWSQHAMPGGLDLPQIIEGPLPWLSALTGSLTGMIFTAGPVAVAIFMLKTYLPDKRWWPALVLLVAVAMIPGSMRTGGEALLSIVLFLLSIAWIVISLIWFGGKNLLFYPLVFFMVQIFDEATTLLHQDQPTLALNGIGLFLLLCALIIWLLWPTLRKGSARSNSI
;
A
#
# COMPACT_ATOMS: atom_id res chain seq x y z
N MET A 1 11.62 -7.76 -12.15
CA MET A 1 11.35 -8.95 -11.31
C MET A 1 12.52 -9.94 -11.25
N GLY A 2 13.07 -10.41 -12.37
CA GLY A 2 14.17 -11.41 -12.35
C GLY A 2 15.40 -11.04 -11.52
N LEU A 3 15.86 -9.79 -11.59
CA LEU A 3 16.99 -9.32 -10.77
C LEU A 3 16.69 -9.38 -9.26
N ALA A 4 15.46 -9.04 -8.84
CA ALA A 4 15.08 -9.04 -7.43
C ALA A 4 15.11 -10.46 -6.84
N ILE A 5 14.69 -11.44 -7.64
CA ILE A 5 14.74 -12.87 -7.29
C ILE A 5 16.20 -13.33 -7.16
N LEU A 6 17.07 -12.95 -8.11
CA LEU A 6 18.50 -13.30 -8.04
C LEU A 6 19.18 -12.71 -6.80
N GLN A 7 18.85 -11.46 -6.44
CA GLN A 7 19.33 -10.84 -5.21
C GLN A 7 18.83 -11.57 -3.97
N LEU A 8 17.55 -11.91 -3.93
CA LEU A 8 16.99 -12.70 -2.82
C LEU A 8 17.73 -14.04 -2.66
N VAL A 9 17.94 -14.79 -3.74
CA VAL A 9 18.66 -16.06 -3.71
C VAL A 9 20.09 -15.88 -3.20
N ARG A 10 20.79 -14.83 -3.66
CA ARG A 10 22.15 -14.52 -3.19
C ARG A 10 22.19 -14.26 -1.69
N ILE A 11 21.27 -13.44 -1.18
CA ILE A 11 21.19 -13.08 0.24
C ILE A 11 20.84 -14.30 1.10
N ILE A 12 19.92 -15.15 0.63
CA ILE A 12 19.55 -16.39 1.32
C ILE A 12 20.76 -17.33 1.41
N ARG A 13 21.49 -17.51 0.30
CA ARG A 13 22.72 -18.35 0.28
C ARG A 13 23.82 -17.83 1.20
N GLN A 14 23.85 -16.52 1.46
CA GLN A 14 24.81 -15.89 2.37
C GLN A 14 24.39 -15.98 3.85
N GLY A 15 23.23 -16.54 4.18
CA GLY A 15 22.75 -16.66 5.56
C GLY A 15 22.44 -15.31 6.23
N ALA A 16 22.37 -14.21 5.46
CA ALA A 16 22.19 -12.86 5.98
C ALA A 16 20.73 -12.57 6.41
N VAL A 17 19.78 -13.45 6.06
CA VAL A 17 18.36 -13.30 6.38
C VAL A 17 18.09 -13.76 7.81
N GLN A 18 17.62 -12.83 8.64
CA GLN A 18 17.15 -13.14 9.99
C GLN A 18 15.69 -13.59 9.96
N TRP A 19 15.46 -14.84 9.56
CA TRP A 19 14.12 -15.43 9.37
C TRP A 19 13.20 -15.27 10.56
N LYS A 20 13.71 -15.43 11.79
CA LYS A 20 12.90 -15.27 13.01
C LYS A 20 12.23 -13.89 13.10
N SER A 21 12.97 -12.83 12.79
CA SER A 21 12.41 -11.47 12.80
C SER A 21 11.41 -11.30 11.65
N VAL A 22 11.77 -11.72 10.43
CA VAL A 22 10.92 -11.58 9.25
C VAL A 22 9.55 -12.26 9.45
N LEU A 23 9.57 -13.52 9.90
CA LEU A 23 8.37 -14.32 10.11
C LEU A 23 7.50 -13.74 11.23
N LEU A 24 8.12 -13.17 12.27
CA LEU A 24 7.41 -12.51 13.37
C LEU A 24 6.72 -11.22 12.91
N TRP A 25 7.33 -10.44 12.02
CA TRP A 25 6.70 -9.24 11.44
C TRP A 25 5.59 -9.56 10.43
N ALA A 26 5.71 -10.68 9.71
CA ALA A 26 4.69 -11.12 8.76
C ALA A 26 3.45 -11.72 9.46
N ALA A 27 3.61 -12.31 10.65
CA ALA A 27 2.55 -13.06 11.32
C ALA A 27 1.33 -12.22 11.71
N PRO A 28 1.46 -11.01 12.28
CA PRO A 28 0.31 -10.15 12.59
C PRO A 28 -0.50 -9.79 11.34
N VAL A 29 0.18 -9.50 10.23
CA VAL A 29 -0.48 -9.14 8.97
C VAL A 29 -1.29 -10.33 8.44
N ALA A 30 -0.68 -11.52 8.36
CA ALA A 30 -1.38 -12.72 7.92
C ALA A 30 -2.53 -13.12 8.86
N SER A 31 -2.36 -12.92 10.17
CA SER A 31 -3.42 -13.18 11.16
C SER A 31 -4.61 -12.26 10.96
N LEU A 32 -4.37 -10.96 10.74
CA LEU A 32 -5.43 -10.00 10.43
C LEU A 32 -6.15 -10.35 9.12
N VAL A 33 -5.40 -10.70 8.07
CA VAL A 33 -5.98 -11.15 6.79
C VAL A 33 -6.81 -12.42 6.97
N LEU A 34 -6.35 -13.37 7.79
CA LEU A 34 -7.11 -14.58 8.07
C LEU A 34 -8.44 -14.25 8.76
N VAL A 35 -8.41 -13.41 9.80
CA VAL A 35 -9.64 -13.01 10.52
C VAL A 35 -10.60 -12.30 9.58
N ASP A 36 -10.10 -11.37 8.76
CA ASP A 36 -10.89 -10.67 7.75
C ASP A 36 -11.54 -11.64 6.75
N ARG A 37 -10.78 -12.59 6.19
CA ARG A 37 -11.32 -13.61 5.28
C ARG A 37 -12.35 -14.53 5.92
N LEU A 38 -12.15 -14.91 7.19
CA LEU A 38 -13.13 -15.72 7.92
C LEU A 38 -14.43 -14.95 8.16
N THR A 39 -14.36 -13.64 8.40
CA THR A 39 -15.58 -12.80 8.55
C THR A 39 -16.34 -12.63 7.24
N GLN A 40 -15.65 -12.70 6.10
CA GLN A 40 -16.25 -12.62 4.75
C GLN A 40 -16.77 -13.97 4.24
N MET A 41 -16.67 -15.06 5.01
CA MET A 41 -17.08 -16.40 4.57
C MET A 41 -18.58 -16.48 4.22
N HIS A 42 -19.41 -15.60 4.80
CA HIS A 42 -20.82 -15.48 4.43
C HIS A 42 -21.02 -14.98 2.99
N GLN A 43 -20.18 -14.04 2.52
CA GLN A 43 -20.24 -13.57 1.13
C GLN A 43 -19.83 -14.65 0.14
N MET A 44 -18.90 -15.53 0.52
CA MET A 44 -18.52 -16.66 -0.32
C MET A 44 -19.71 -17.60 -0.57
N LEU A 45 -20.58 -17.79 0.42
CA LEU A 45 -21.80 -18.59 0.27
C LEU A 45 -22.82 -17.94 -0.70
N ALA A 46 -22.79 -16.62 -0.90
CA ALA A 46 -23.64 -15.96 -1.88
C ALA A 46 -23.30 -16.36 -3.33
N GLY A 47 -22.05 -16.76 -3.58
CA GLY A 47 -21.58 -17.28 -4.87
C GLY A 47 -21.72 -18.80 -5.04
N TYR A 48 -22.46 -19.49 -4.16
CA TYR A 48 -22.59 -20.95 -4.18
C TYR A 48 -23.27 -21.46 -5.47
N PRO A 49 -22.58 -22.27 -6.29
CA PRO A 49 -23.22 -22.92 -7.42
C PRO A 49 -24.05 -24.12 -6.93
N THR A 50 -25.33 -24.17 -7.29
CA THR A 50 -26.26 -25.23 -6.88
C THR A 50 -25.98 -26.59 -7.52
N SER A 51 -24.97 -26.68 -8.40
CA SER A 51 -24.56 -27.89 -9.10
C SER A 51 -23.64 -28.82 -8.29
N ILE A 52 -23.09 -28.35 -7.16
CA ILE A 52 -22.22 -29.12 -6.27
C ILE A 52 -22.84 -29.21 -4.89
N SER A 53 -22.41 -30.18 -4.06
CA SER A 53 -22.90 -30.25 -2.68
C SER A 53 -22.33 -29.11 -1.82
N ILE A 54 -23.13 -28.65 -0.85
CA ILE A 54 -22.75 -27.54 0.04
C ILE A 54 -21.50 -27.84 0.87
N ASP A 55 -21.32 -29.10 1.30
CA ASP A 55 -20.15 -29.51 2.08
C ASP A 55 -18.88 -29.51 1.22
N LEU A 56 -18.99 -29.91 -0.04
CA LEU A 56 -17.87 -29.84 -0.99
C LEU A 56 -17.50 -28.37 -1.25
N PHE A 57 -18.48 -27.49 -1.47
CA PHE A 57 -18.25 -26.06 -1.66
C PHE A 57 -17.59 -25.40 -0.45
N ARG A 58 -18.08 -25.67 0.77
CA ARG A 58 -17.47 -25.13 2.00
C ARG A 58 -16.04 -25.58 2.18
N THR A 59 -15.77 -26.86 1.88
CA THR A 59 -14.42 -27.43 1.98
C THR A 59 -13.48 -26.78 0.97
N THR A 60 -13.89 -26.65 -0.29
CA THR A 60 -13.06 -26.01 -1.33
C THR A 60 -12.86 -24.52 -1.07
N ALA A 61 -13.90 -23.80 -0.62
CA ALA A 61 -13.79 -22.39 -0.22
C ALA A 61 -12.81 -22.21 0.95
N PHE A 62 -12.91 -23.04 1.99
CA PHE A 62 -12.02 -22.98 3.14
C PHE A 62 -10.56 -23.28 2.77
N ILE A 63 -10.33 -24.29 1.94
CA ILE A 63 -9.01 -24.59 1.39
C ILE A 63 -8.48 -23.39 0.58
N GLY A 64 -9.33 -22.77 -0.26
CA GLY A 64 -8.97 -21.57 -1.01
C GLY A 64 -8.56 -20.41 -0.13
N VAL A 65 -9.30 -20.15 0.96
CA VAL A 65 -8.93 -19.14 1.97
C VAL A 65 -7.58 -19.47 2.59
N LEU A 66 -7.35 -20.69 3.05
CA LEU A 66 -6.07 -21.10 3.64
C LEU A 66 -4.89 -20.91 2.68
N ILE A 67 -5.05 -21.36 1.42
CA ILE A 67 -4.02 -21.19 0.39
C ILE A 67 -3.73 -19.70 0.17
N SER A 68 -4.76 -18.86 0.10
CA SER A 68 -4.58 -17.41 -0.10
C SER A 68 -3.84 -16.75 1.07
N VAL A 69 -4.17 -17.12 2.30
CA VAL A 69 -3.53 -16.60 3.52
C VAL A 69 -2.08 -17.06 3.63
N ILE A 70 -1.81 -18.35 3.36
CA ILE A 70 -0.44 -18.90 3.34
C ILE A 70 0.38 -18.22 2.24
N GLY A 71 -0.17 -18.11 1.03
CA GLY A 71 0.48 -17.42 -0.09
C GLY A 71 0.81 -15.98 0.25
N MET A 72 -0.12 -15.26 0.90
CA MET A 72 0.10 -13.89 1.34
C MET A 72 1.18 -13.79 2.42
N TYR A 73 1.14 -14.67 3.43
CA TYR A 73 2.16 -14.74 4.47
C TYR A 73 3.57 -14.94 3.89
N VAL A 74 3.70 -15.90 2.96
CA VAL A 74 4.98 -16.18 2.28
C VAL A 74 5.42 -14.97 1.46
N ALA A 75 4.54 -14.38 0.66
CA ALA A 75 4.88 -13.21 -0.15
C ALA A 75 5.33 -12.02 0.70
N THR A 76 4.61 -11.73 1.80
CA THR A 76 4.98 -10.69 2.77
C THR A 76 6.32 -11.01 3.44
N ALA A 77 6.55 -12.26 3.86
CA ALA A 77 7.81 -12.66 4.48
C ALA A 77 9.00 -12.51 3.51
N LEU A 78 8.85 -12.93 2.25
CA LEU A 78 9.91 -12.78 1.24
C LEU A 78 10.23 -11.31 0.96
N LEU A 79 9.20 -10.48 0.86
CA LEU A 79 9.35 -9.05 0.62
C LEU A 79 10.02 -8.35 1.83
N LEU A 80 9.59 -8.66 3.05
CA LEU A 80 10.23 -8.16 4.27
C LEU A 80 11.67 -8.68 4.42
N ALA A 81 11.95 -9.94 4.06
CA ALA A 81 13.30 -10.48 4.04
C ALA A 81 14.21 -9.69 3.10
N LEU A 82 13.71 -9.36 1.91
CA LEU A 82 14.43 -8.55 0.94
C LEU A 82 14.66 -7.14 1.50
N CYS A 83 13.61 -6.45 1.98
CA CYS A 83 13.72 -5.11 2.55
C CYS A 83 14.66 -5.05 3.76
N PHE A 84 14.58 -6.00 4.69
CA PHE A 84 15.41 -6.04 5.90
C PHE A 84 16.87 -6.40 5.60
N SER A 85 17.14 -7.07 4.49
CA SER A 85 18.49 -7.38 4.05
C SER A 85 19.13 -6.21 3.29
N LEU A 86 18.33 -5.50 2.47
CA LEU A 86 18.78 -4.31 1.74
C LEU A 86 18.93 -3.08 2.65
N TYR A 87 18.09 -2.96 3.68
CA TYR A 87 18.08 -1.83 4.62
C TYR A 87 18.14 -2.32 6.08
N PRO A 88 19.32 -2.60 6.66
CA PRO A 88 19.44 -3.16 8.01
C PRO A 88 18.78 -2.32 9.12
N ARG A 89 18.75 -0.99 8.97
CA ARG A 89 18.10 -0.06 9.91
C ARG A 89 16.57 -0.18 9.96
N SER A 90 15.94 -0.80 8.96
CA SER A 90 14.47 -0.94 8.88
C SER A 90 13.88 -1.83 9.98
N ARG A 91 14.67 -2.75 10.56
CA ARG A 91 14.20 -3.63 11.65
C ARG A 91 13.82 -2.88 12.92
N HIS A 92 14.42 -1.72 13.14
CA HIS A 92 14.20 -0.88 14.31
C HIS A 92 13.43 0.40 13.99
N ILE A 93 12.67 0.39 12.88
CA ILE A 93 11.95 1.58 12.39
C ILE A 93 10.91 2.11 13.39
N LEU A 94 10.33 1.22 14.21
CA LEU A 94 9.40 1.58 15.30
C LEU A 94 10.07 1.81 16.66
N SER A 95 11.41 1.78 16.73
CA SER A 95 12.12 2.05 17.98
C SER A 95 11.90 3.51 18.42
N LYS A 96 11.86 3.74 19.74
CA LYS A 96 11.71 5.09 20.32
C LYS A 96 12.73 6.12 19.78
N PRO A 97 14.04 5.81 19.62
CA PRO A 97 15.00 6.79 19.13
C PRO A 97 14.73 7.21 17.67
N LEU A 98 14.48 6.26 16.75
CA LEU A 98 14.18 6.59 15.35
C LEU A 98 12.86 7.35 15.22
N ARG A 99 11.81 6.96 15.95
CA ARG A 99 10.54 7.70 15.95
C ARG A 99 10.74 9.15 16.39
N ARG A 100 11.57 9.40 17.39
CA ARG A 100 11.81 10.76 17.89
C ARG A 100 12.51 11.66 16.87
N GLU A 101 13.33 11.10 16.00
CA GLU A 101 14.07 11.87 15.00
C GLU A 101 13.25 12.03 13.71
N LEU A 102 12.51 11.00 13.31
CA LEU A 102 11.93 10.89 11.98
C LEU A 102 10.40 11.03 11.93
N ALA A 103 9.69 11.02 13.07
CA ALA A 103 8.23 11.02 13.09
C ALA A 103 7.62 12.28 12.49
N PHE A 104 8.12 13.45 12.89
CA PHE A 104 7.54 14.73 12.47
C PHE A 104 7.65 14.91 10.95
N ASP A 105 8.86 14.71 10.40
CA ASP A 105 9.11 14.78 8.97
C ASP A 105 8.29 13.75 8.19
N ALA A 106 8.13 12.52 8.71
CA ALA A 106 7.34 11.48 8.06
C ALA A 106 5.84 11.84 8.03
N ILE A 107 5.31 12.42 9.11
CA ILE A 107 3.90 12.84 9.17
C ILE A 107 3.65 14.03 8.25
N LEU A 108 4.52 15.05 8.28
CA LEU A 108 4.40 16.20 7.39
C LEU A 108 4.44 15.76 5.93
N ALA A 109 5.38 14.88 5.59
CA ALA A 109 5.48 14.32 4.25
C ALA A 109 4.26 13.48 3.85
N SER A 110 3.61 12.81 4.81
CA SER A 110 2.38 12.05 4.57
C SER A 110 1.19 12.96 4.29
N ILE A 111 1.07 14.08 5.02
CA ILE A 111 0.05 15.10 4.75
C ILE A 111 0.26 15.71 3.36
N ILE A 112 1.50 16.03 3.00
CA ILE A 112 1.82 16.56 1.66
C ILE A 112 1.51 15.52 0.57
N ALA A 113 1.87 14.24 0.80
CA ALA A 113 1.57 13.17 -0.14
C ALA A 113 0.06 12.93 -0.30
N LEU A 114 -0.72 13.04 0.78
CA LEU A 114 -2.19 13.00 0.74
C LEU A 114 -2.72 14.14 -0.14
N LEU A 115 -2.29 15.39 0.11
CA LEU A 115 -2.72 16.55 -0.69
C LEU A 115 -2.34 16.39 -2.16
N LEU A 116 -1.13 15.91 -2.46
CA LEU A 116 -0.72 15.61 -3.83
C LEU A 116 -1.61 14.55 -4.46
N ARG A 117 -1.86 13.42 -3.78
CA ARG A 117 -2.69 12.35 -4.33
C ARG A 117 -4.10 12.82 -4.65
N TYR A 118 -4.74 13.56 -3.76
CA TYR A 118 -6.08 14.11 -4.00
C TYR A 118 -6.08 15.19 -5.08
N GLY A 119 -5.06 16.05 -5.12
CA GLY A 119 -4.90 17.06 -6.17
C GLY A 119 -4.73 16.43 -7.56
N PHE A 120 -3.89 15.39 -7.66
CA PHE A 120 -3.71 14.64 -8.91
C PHE A 120 -4.95 13.84 -9.31
N ARG A 121 -5.66 13.24 -8.35
CA ARG A 121 -6.94 12.56 -8.62
C ARG A 121 -7.98 13.53 -9.17
N HIS A 122 -8.12 14.70 -8.55
CA HIS A 122 -9.02 15.73 -9.05
C HIS A 122 -8.62 16.23 -10.45
N ALA A 123 -7.31 16.39 -10.70
CA ALA A 123 -6.82 16.72 -12.05
C ALA A 123 -7.12 15.61 -13.07
N SER A 124 -6.98 14.33 -12.69
CA SER A 124 -7.40 13.19 -13.53
C SER A 124 -8.89 13.26 -13.86
N ASP A 125 -9.75 13.52 -12.87
CA ASP A 125 -11.20 13.60 -13.05
C ASP A 125 -11.58 14.74 -14.01
N LEU A 126 -10.92 15.90 -13.90
CA LEU A 126 -11.09 17.02 -14.81
C LEU A 126 -10.63 16.69 -16.24
N LEU A 127 -9.51 15.97 -16.39
CA LEU A 127 -9.01 15.52 -17.70
C LEU A 127 -9.96 14.51 -18.35
N VAL A 128 -10.50 13.57 -17.57
CA VAL A 128 -11.50 12.61 -18.05
C VAL A 128 -12.79 13.32 -18.45
N GLY A 129 -13.24 14.31 -17.66
CA GLY A 129 -14.41 15.13 -17.99
C GLY A 129 -14.24 15.94 -19.28
N ALA A 130 -13.05 16.53 -19.49
CA ALA A 130 -12.74 17.31 -20.69
C ALA A 130 -12.53 16.45 -21.94
N TRP A 131 -11.97 15.24 -21.82
CA TRP A 131 -11.72 14.30 -22.92
C TRP A 131 -12.58 13.04 -22.85
N SER A 132 -13.86 13.19 -22.49
CA SER A 132 -14.81 12.08 -22.34
C SER A 132 -14.96 11.21 -23.59
N GLN A 133 -14.74 11.77 -24.78
CA GLN A 133 -14.78 11.05 -26.07
C GLN A 133 -13.68 10.00 -26.24
N HIS A 134 -12.56 10.14 -25.50
CA HIS A 134 -11.43 9.21 -25.54
C HIS A 134 -11.26 8.45 -24.21
N ALA A 135 -12.16 8.69 -23.25
CA ALA A 135 -12.19 7.97 -22.00
C ALA A 135 -12.73 6.56 -22.25
N MET A 136 -11.99 5.54 -21.82
CA MET A 136 -12.53 4.18 -21.80
C MET A 136 -13.76 4.15 -20.89
N PRO A 137 -14.83 3.43 -21.26
CA PRO A 137 -15.92 3.16 -20.33
C PRO A 137 -15.33 2.40 -19.13
N GLY A 138 -15.12 3.11 -18.02
CA GLY A 138 -14.82 2.47 -16.76
C GLY A 138 -16.03 1.61 -16.40
N GLY A 139 -15.80 0.33 -16.06
CA GLY A 139 -16.85 -0.44 -15.42
C GLY A 139 -17.39 0.33 -14.21
N LEU A 140 -18.65 0.14 -13.87
CA LEU A 140 -19.16 0.63 -12.59
C LEU A 140 -18.29 0.02 -11.49
N ASP A 141 -17.42 0.83 -10.89
CA ASP A 141 -16.65 0.48 -9.70
C ASP A 141 -17.63 0.39 -8.54
N LEU A 142 -18.32 -0.75 -8.47
CA LEU A 142 -19.11 -1.11 -7.31
C LEU A 142 -18.12 -1.32 -6.16
N PRO A 143 -18.23 -0.57 -5.05
CA PRO A 143 -17.33 -0.74 -3.94
C PRO A 143 -17.46 -2.18 -3.42
N GLN A 144 -16.39 -2.97 -3.52
CA GLN A 144 -16.41 -4.40 -3.15
C GLN A 144 -16.56 -4.64 -1.63
N ILE A 145 -16.61 -3.57 -0.83
CA ILE A 145 -16.54 -3.59 0.64
C ILE A 145 -17.95 -3.50 1.29
N ILE A 146 -19.02 -3.29 0.50
CA ILE A 146 -20.33 -2.87 1.02
C ILE A 146 -21.03 -3.94 1.88
N GLU A 147 -20.79 -5.23 1.63
CA GLU A 147 -21.58 -6.30 2.27
C GLU A 147 -20.83 -7.02 3.40
N GLY A 148 -19.73 -6.46 3.90
CA GLY A 148 -18.90 -7.10 4.94
C GLY A 148 -19.47 -6.84 6.35
N PRO A 149 -19.46 -7.83 7.26
CA PRO A 149 -19.89 -7.59 8.65
C PRO A 149 -18.95 -6.65 9.42
N LEU A 150 -17.68 -6.51 8.99
CA LEU A 150 -16.68 -5.63 9.60
C LEU A 150 -15.90 -4.84 8.53
N PRO A 151 -16.49 -3.82 7.89
CA PRO A 151 -15.86 -3.07 6.79
C PRO A 151 -14.56 -2.36 7.19
N TRP A 152 -14.46 -1.90 8.44
CA TRP A 152 -13.24 -1.28 8.98
C TRP A 152 -12.07 -2.26 9.05
N LEU A 153 -12.33 -3.55 9.32
CA LEU A 153 -11.29 -4.57 9.39
C LEU A 153 -10.74 -4.81 7.99
N SER A 154 -11.63 -4.97 7.00
CA SER A 154 -11.27 -5.14 5.59
C SER A 154 -10.50 -3.94 5.03
N ALA A 155 -10.90 -2.71 5.39
CA ALA A 155 -10.16 -1.49 5.06
C ALA A 155 -8.76 -1.47 5.69
N LEU A 156 -8.64 -1.90 6.95
CA LEU A 156 -7.36 -1.96 7.66
C LEU A 156 -6.43 -3.03 7.07
N THR A 157 -6.95 -4.24 6.81
CA THR A 157 -6.18 -5.33 6.19
C THR A 157 -5.76 -4.97 4.76
N GLY A 158 -6.67 -4.37 3.99
CA GLY A 158 -6.40 -3.83 2.65
C GLY A 158 -5.30 -2.78 2.67
N SER A 159 -5.38 -1.82 3.59
CA SER A 159 -4.37 -0.76 3.74
C SER A 159 -3.00 -1.28 4.22
N LEU A 160 -2.97 -2.25 5.13
CA LEU A 160 -1.73 -2.86 5.60
C LEU A 160 -1.05 -3.69 4.51
N THR A 161 -1.82 -4.53 3.83
CA THR A 161 -1.30 -5.34 2.73
C THR A 161 -0.88 -4.46 1.57
N GLY A 162 -1.71 -3.51 1.16
CA GLY A 162 -1.39 -2.55 0.12
C GLY A 162 -0.17 -1.70 0.48
N MET A 163 0.02 -1.26 1.74
CA MET A 163 1.24 -0.58 2.18
C MET A 163 2.47 -1.46 1.91
N ILE A 164 2.44 -2.73 2.32
CA ILE A 164 3.56 -3.66 2.14
C ILE A 164 3.85 -3.88 0.65
N PHE A 165 2.81 -4.14 -0.14
CA PHE A 165 2.92 -4.45 -1.58
C PHE A 165 3.13 -3.22 -2.47
N THR A 166 3.05 -2.01 -1.93
CA THR A 166 3.45 -0.77 -2.62
C THR A 166 4.82 -0.30 -2.14
N ALA A 167 5.00 -0.12 -0.83
CA ALA A 167 6.23 0.39 -0.25
C ALA A 167 7.41 -0.58 -0.43
N GLY A 168 7.18 -1.88 -0.29
CA GLY A 168 8.22 -2.90 -0.40
C GLY A 168 8.85 -2.95 -1.79
N PRO A 169 8.06 -3.13 -2.87
CA PRO A 169 8.58 -3.11 -4.24
C PRO A 169 9.21 -1.77 -4.60
N VAL A 170 8.65 -0.64 -4.14
CA VAL A 170 9.25 0.70 -4.32
C VAL A 170 10.64 0.77 -3.67
N ALA A 171 10.79 0.29 -2.43
CA ALA A 171 12.08 0.28 -1.74
C ALA A 171 13.11 -0.60 -2.47
N VAL A 172 12.69 -1.77 -2.95
CA VAL A 172 13.53 -2.68 -3.74
C VAL A 172 13.91 -2.04 -5.07
N ALA A 173 12.95 -1.43 -5.77
CA ALA A 173 13.19 -0.71 -7.01
C ALA A 173 14.21 0.40 -6.79
N ILE A 174 14.05 1.25 -5.77
CA ILE A 174 15.01 2.32 -5.45
C ILE A 174 16.39 1.76 -5.17
N PHE A 175 16.51 0.67 -4.41
CA PHE A 175 17.80 0.03 -4.17
C PHE A 175 18.43 -0.43 -5.48
N MET A 176 17.68 -1.16 -6.31
CA MET A 176 18.17 -1.62 -7.60
C MET A 176 18.55 -0.46 -8.50
N LEU A 177 17.75 0.60 -8.48
CA LEU A 177 18.00 1.79 -9.27
C LEU A 177 19.28 2.49 -8.81
N LYS A 178 19.60 2.51 -7.52
CA LYS A 178 20.85 3.10 -7.03
C LYS A 178 22.07 2.22 -7.28
N THR A 179 21.90 0.90 -7.25
CA THR A 179 23.02 -0.05 -7.34
C THR A 179 23.38 -0.42 -8.78
N TYR A 180 22.39 -0.44 -9.69
CA TYR A 180 22.55 -1.02 -11.03
C TYR A 180 22.27 -0.06 -12.19
N LEU A 181 21.93 1.22 -11.95
CA LEU A 181 21.54 2.05 -13.09
C LEU A 181 22.69 2.45 -14.02
N PRO A 182 22.39 2.53 -15.34
CA PRO A 182 23.18 3.32 -16.29
C PRO A 182 22.93 4.83 -16.11
N ASP A 183 23.75 5.66 -16.79
CA ASP A 183 23.69 7.13 -16.75
C ASP A 183 22.28 7.74 -16.75
N LYS A 184 22.12 8.85 -16.01
CA LYS A 184 20.89 9.65 -15.86
C LYS A 184 20.16 9.99 -17.17
N ARG A 185 20.87 9.91 -18.32
CA ARG A 185 20.34 10.16 -19.67
C ARG A 185 19.26 9.17 -20.10
N TRP A 186 19.23 7.95 -19.58
CA TRP A 186 18.28 6.90 -20.01
C TRP A 186 16.96 6.87 -19.21
N TRP A 187 16.84 7.68 -18.14
CA TRP A 187 15.63 7.76 -17.33
C TRP A 187 14.34 8.02 -18.12
N PRO A 188 14.27 9.03 -19.01
CA PRO A 188 13.03 9.30 -19.74
C PRO A 188 12.63 8.14 -20.68
N ALA A 189 13.60 7.48 -21.32
CA ALA A 189 13.33 6.32 -22.18
C ALA A 189 12.77 5.14 -21.38
N LEU A 190 13.28 4.92 -20.16
CA LEU A 190 12.83 3.84 -19.28
C LEU A 190 11.42 4.12 -18.73
N VAL A 191 11.13 5.36 -18.34
CA VAL A 191 9.78 5.80 -17.93
C VAL A 191 8.78 5.63 -19.07
N LEU A 192 9.16 6.05 -20.29
CA LEU A 192 8.30 5.90 -21.47
C LEU A 192 8.05 4.42 -21.78
N LEU A 193 9.06 3.56 -21.70
CA LEU A 193 8.92 2.13 -21.94
C LEU A 193 7.98 1.47 -20.93
N VAL A 194 8.09 1.84 -19.64
CA VAL A 194 7.16 1.37 -18.60
C VAL A 194 5.74 1.86 -18.86
N ALA A 195 5.58 3.15 -19.22
CA ALA A 195 4.27 3.72 -19.52
C ALA A 195 3.61 3.01 -20.72
N VAL A 196 4.40 2.71 -21.77
CA VAL A 196 3.92 1.97 -22.95
C VAL A 196 3.58 0.51 -22.61
N ALA A 197 4.35 -0.14 -21.74
CA ALA A 197 4.08 -1.51 -21.31
C ALA A 197 2.83 -1.64 -20.41
N MET A 198 2.37 -0.53 -19.81
CA MET A 198 1.17 -0.48 -18.97
C MET A 198 -0.10 -0.10 -19.73
N ILE A 199 -0.03 0.03 -21.06
CA ILE A 199 -1.19 0.29 -21.92
C ILE A 199 -2.09 -0.96 -21.96
N PRO A 200 -3.37 -0.87 -21.55
CA PRO A 200 -4.35 -1.95 -21.75
C PRO A 200 -4.38 -2.46 -23.20
N GLY A 201 -4.32 -3.78 -23.40
CA GLY A 201 -4.38 -4.39 -24.73
C GLY A 201 -5.72 -4.21 -25.47
N SER A 202 -6.72 -3.61 -24.82
CA SER A 202 -8.07 -3.36 -25.32
C SER A 202 -8.23 -2.02 -26.08
N MET A 203 -7.15 -1.26 -26.27
CA MET A 203 -7.18 0.07 -26.89
C MET A 203 -7.58 -0.02 -28.36
N ARG A 204 -8.52 0.82 -28.78
CA ARG A 204 -9.00 0.85 -30.17
C ARG A 204 -8.55 2.11 -30.90
N THR A 205 -8.17 3.17 -30.18
CA THR A 205 -7.74 4.45 -30.77
C THR A 205 -6.44 5.02 -30.14
N GLY A 206 -5.69 5.81 -30.91
CA GLY A 206 -4.46 6.46 -30.40
C GLY A 206 -4.72 7.51 -29.32
N GLY A 207 -5.91 8.13 -29.31
CA GLY A 207 -6.32 9.07 -28.27
C GLY A 207 -6.59 8.39 -26.92
N GLU A 208 -7.20 7.20 -26.92
CA GLU A 208 -7.34 6.36 -25.71
C GLU A 208 -5.96 6.01 -25.13
N ALA A 209 -5.00 5.65 -26.00
CA ALA A 209 -3.64 5.34 -25.59
C ALA A 209 -2.94 6.52 -24.93
N LEU A 210 -3.02 7.70 -25.54
CA LEU A 210 -2.38 8.90 -24.99
C LEU A 210 -3.02 9.32 -23.66
N LEU A 211 -4.35 9.30 -23.56
CA LEU A 211 -5.06 9.63 -22.33
C LEU A 211 -4.71 8.64 -21.21
N SER A 212 -4.66 7.34 -21.50
CA SER A 212 -4.28 6.32 -20.51
C SER A 212 -2.84 6.48 -20.00
N ILE A 213 -1.90 6.83 -20.88
CA ILE A 213 -0.51 7.11 -20.50
C ILE A 213 -0.47 8.31 -19.57
N VAL A 214 -1.17 9.40 -19.90
CA VAL A 214 -1.21 10.61 -19.08
C VAL A 214 -1.83 10.32 -17.71
N LEU A 215 -2.95 9.61 -17.67
CA LEU A 215 -3.61 9.22 -16.42
C LEU A 215 -2.73 8.29 -15.57
N PHE A 216 -2.04 7.34 -16.19
CA PHE A 216 -1.08 6.49 -15.51
C PHE A 216 0.08 7.31 -14.92
N LEU A 217 0.69 8.19 -15.71
CA LEU A 217 1.75 9.09 -15.24
C LEU A 217 1.28 9.96 -14.08
N LEU A 218 0.06 10.48 -14.14
CA LEU A 218 -0.53 11.29 -13.06
C LEU A 218 -0.75 10.45 -11.79
N SER A 219 -1.20 9.20 -11.94
CA SER A 219 -1.43 8.27 -10.83
C SER A 219 -0.15 7.91 -10.07
N ILE A 220 1.00 7.89 -10.75
CA ILE A 220 2.31 7.61 -10.14
C ILE A 220 3.08 8.89 -9.77
N ALA A 221 2.68 10.06 -10.29
CA ALA A 221 3.39 11.33 -10.09
C ALA A 221 3.52 11.68 -8.61
N TRP A 222 2.44 11.54 -7.83
CA TRP A 222 2.49 11.82 -6.39
C TRP A 222 3.50 10.93 -5.67
N ILE A 223 3.61 9.65 -6.05
CA ILE A 223 4.58 8.71 -5.49
C ILE A 223 5.99 9.19 -5.81
N VAL A 224 6.28 9.49 -7.08
CA VAL A 224 7.60 9.92 -7.54
C VAL A 224 8.02 11.22 -6.87
N ILE A 225 7.14 12.23 -6.84
CA ILE A 225 7.42 13.52 -6.19
C ILE A 225 7.73 13.31 -4.71
N SER A 226 6.89 12.54 -4.01
CA SER A 226 7.05 12.30 -2.58
C SER A 226 8.35 11.53 -2.28
N LEU A 227 8.74 10.59 -3.15
CA LEU A 227 10.00 9.85 -3.04
C LEU A 227 11.23 10.73 -3.26
N ILE A 228 11.23 11.59 -4.28
CA ILE A 228 12.36 12.47 -4.59
C ILE A 228 12.57 13.49 -3.48
N TRP A 229 11.48 14.06 -2.95
CA TRP A 229 11.56 15.15 -1.98
C TRP A 229 11.79 14.66 -0.54
N PHE A 230 11.16 13.56 -0.15
CA PHE A 230 11.14 13.11 1.26
C PHE A 230 11.80 11.74 1.47
N GLY A 231 11.76 10.85 0.48
CA GLY A 231 12.24 9.46 0.61
C GLY A 231 13.75 9.32 0.79
N GLY A 232 14.55 10.34 0.46
CA GLY A 232 16.01 10.26 0.53
C GLY A 232 16.60 10.22 1.94
N LYS A 233 15.93 10.83 2.93
CA LYS A 233 16.49 11.08 4.27
C LYS A 233 15.78 10.32 5.39
N ASN A 234 14.53 9.93 5.17
CA ASN A 234 13.68 9.35 6.20
C ASN A 234 13.22 7.94 5.80
N LEU A 235 13.65 6.93 6.55
CA LEU A 235 13.25 5.54 6.30
C LEU A 235 11.79 5.28 6.68
N LEU A 236 11.30 6.00 7.70
CA LEU A 236 9.94 5.90 8.27
C LEU A 236 8.88 6.43 7.30
N PHE A 237 9.28 7.35 6.40
CA PHE A 237 8.47 7.91 5.33
C PHE A 237 7.78 6.83 4.49
N TYR A 238 8.52 5.80 4.05
CA TYR A 238 7.99 4.81 3.10
C TYR A 238 6.75 4.10 3.62
N PRO A 239 6.80 3.28 4.70
CA PRO A 239 5.62 2.59 5.18
C PRO A 239 4.53 3.58 5.65
N LEU A 240 4.90 4.70 6.27
CA LEU A 240 3.91 5.59 6.88
C LEU A 240 3.08 6.36 5.85
N VAL A 241 3.71 6.87 4.79
CA VAL A 241 3.01 7.61 3.74
C VAL A 241 2.06 6.69 3.00
N PHE A 242 2.53 5.53 2.53
CA PHE A 242 1.68 4.59 1.80
C PHE A 242 0.53 4.09 2.68
N PHE A 243 0.77 3.83 3.97
CA PHE A 243 -0.28 3.43 4.90
C PHE A 243 -1.33 4.53 5.11
N MET A 244 -0.90 5.76 5.43
CA MET A 244 -1.83 6.87 5.66
C MET A 244 -2.64 7.22 4.43
N VAL A 245 -1.98 7.19 3.26
CA VAL A 245 -2.62 7.46 1.99
C VAL A 245 -3.66 6.40 1.63
N GLN A 246 -3.40 5.12 1.91
CA GLN A 246 -4.37 4.04 1.66
C GLN A 246 -5.52 4.04 2.67
N ILE A 247 -5.22 4.15 3.96
CA ILE A 247 -6.27 4.10 4.99
C ILE A 247 -7.20 5.32 4.90
N PHE A 248 -6.68 6.48 4.48
CA PHE A 248 -7.50 7.66 4.24
C PHE A 248 -8.43 7.46 3.04
N ASP A 249 -7.98 6.82 1.96
CA ASP A 249 -8.82 6.49 0.81
C ASP A 249 -9.94 5.50 1.15
N GLU A 250 -9.62 4.49 1.95
CA GLU A 250 -10.64 3.54 2.43
C GLU A 250 -11.65 4.25 3.36
N ALA A 251 -11.16 5.11 4.25
CA ALA A 251 -12.01 5.86 5.15
C ALA A 251 -12.93 6.84 4.40
N THR A 252 -12.42 7.58 3.40
CA THR A 252 -13.26 8.46 2.58
C THR A 252 -14.27 7.67 1.77
N THR A 253 -13.90 6.52 1.22
CA THR A 253 -14.83 5.64 0.49
C THR A 253 -15.98 5.18 1.37
N LEU A 254 -15.73 4.84 2.64
CA LEU A 254 -16.78 4.46 3.59
C LEU A 254 -17.66 5.63 4.03
N LEU A 255 -17.10 6.85 4.13
CA LEU A 255 -17.84 8.05 4.52
C LEU A 255 -18.77 8.59 3.42
N HIS A 256 -18.42 8.40 2.15
CA HIS A 256 -19.25 8.85 1.02
C HIS A 256 -20.46 7.94 0.77
N GLN A 257 -20.62 6.85 1.53
CA GLN A 257 -21.78 5.97 1.38
C GLN A 257 -22.95 6.48 2.22
N ASP A 258 -24.16 6.41 1.65
CA ASP A 258 -25.40 6.89 2.29
C ASP A 258 -25.80 6.08 3.54
N GLN A 259 -25.16 4.93 3.82
CA GLN A 259 -25.49 4.09 4.96
C GLN A 259 -24.78 4.55 6.25
N PRO A 260 -25.52 4.83 7.35
CA PRO A 260 -24.95 5.40 8.58
C PRO A 260 -24.00 4.44 9.32
N THR A 261 -24.19 3.14 9.18
CA THR A 261 -23.30 2.11 9.75
C THR A 261 -21.92 2.14 9.10
N LEU A 262 -21.84 2.40 7.79
CA LEU A 262 -20.58 2.51 7.05
C LEU A 262 -19.86 3.82 7.37
N ALA A 263 -20.61 4.91 7.54
CA ALA A 263 -20.05 6.17 8.00
C ALA A 263 -19.38 6.04 9.40
N LEU A 264 -20.00 5.31 10.34
CA LEU A 264 -19.39 5.03 11.66
C LEU A 264 -18.07 4.25 11.55
N ASN A 265 -18.00 3.27 10.64
CA ASN A 265 -16.77 2.53 10.36
C ASN A 265 -15.69 3.44 9.76
N GLY A 266 -16.05 4.35 8.86
CA GLY A 266 -15.16 5.38 8.32
C GLY A 266 -14.60 6.30 9.41
N ILE A 267 -15.45 6.77 10.33
CA ILE A 267 -15.02 7.57 11.50
C ILE A 267 -14.06 6.77 12.38
N GLY A 268 -14.34 5.49 12.62
CA GLY A 268 -13.46 4.59 13.37
C GLY A 268 -12.05 4.50 12.77
N LEU A 269 -11.94 4.40 11.45
CA LEU A 269 -10.65 4.41 10.75
C LEU A 269 -9.92 5.76 10.88
N PHE A 270 -10.65 6.87 10.81
CA PHE A 270 -10.08 8.19 11.06
C PHE A 270 -9.52 8.32 12.48
N LEU A 271 -10.25 7.84 13.49
CA LEU A 271 -9.78 7.83 14.88
C LEU A 271 -8.52 6.96 15.05
N LEU A 272 -8.45 5.82 14.36
CA LEU A 272 -7.27 4.96 14.33
C LEU A 272 -6.07 5.67 13.71
N LEU A 273 -6.28 6.41 12.61
CA LEU A 273 -5.26 7.23 11.96
C LEU A 273 -4.75 8.32 12.90
N CYS A 274 -5.67 9.04 13.58
CA CYS A 274 -5.31 10.03 14.61
C CYS A 274 -4.53 9.41 15.76
N ALA A 275 -4.96 8.25 16.27
CA ALA A 275 -4.26 7.53 17.34
C ALA A 275 -2.84 7.12 16.90
N LEU A 276 -2.65 6.68 15.65
CA LEU A 276 -1.34 6.37 15.08
C LEU A 276 -0.44 7.61 15.03
N ILE A 277 -0.96 8.75 14.57
CA ILE A 277 -0.23 10.03 14.54
C ILE A 277 0.21 10.43 15.95
N ILE A 278 -0.71 10.39 16.93
CA ILE A 278 -0.43 10.75 18.32
C ILE A 278 0.65 9.82 18.89
N TRP A 279 0.53 8.51 18.67
CA TRP A 279 1.51 7.53 19.14
C TRP A 279 2.89 7.72 18.50
N LEU A 280 2.95 8.13 17.23
CA LEU A 280 4.21 8.44 16.54
C LEU A 280 4.87 9.71 17.07
N LEU A 281 4.09 10.75 17.37
CA LEU A 281 4.55 12.03 17.90
C LEU A 281 4.78 12.03 19.42
N TRP A 282 4.26 11.03 20.13
CA TRP A 282 4.44 10.94 21.58
C TRP A 282 5.90 11.10 22.06
N PRO A 283 6.90 10.45 21.44
CA PRO A 283 8.30 10.58 21.84
C PRO A 283 8.92 11.95 21.50
N THR A 284 8.39 12.66 20.49
CA THR A 284 8.87 13.99 20.09
C THR A 284 8.34 15.06 21.04
N LEU A 285 7.05 14.99 21.38
CA LEU A 285 6.37 15.91 22.30
C LEU A 285 6.98 15.89 23.71
N ARG A 286 7.36 14.70 24.22
CA ARG A 286 7.97 14.56 25.55
C ARG A 286 9.38 15.20 25.67
N LYS A 287 10.07 15.49 24.55
CA LYS A 287 11.36 16.20 24.54
C LYS A 287 11.19 17.70 24.80
N GLY A 288 10.08 18.29 24.36
CA GLY A 288 9.78 19.71 24.55
C GLY A 288 9.57 20.07 26.02
N SER A 289 8.88 19.20 26.78
CA SER A 289 8.60 19.42 28.20
C SER A 289 9.86 19.39 29.09
N ALA A 290 10.90 18.63 28.73
CA ALA A 290 12.13 18.54 29.53
C ALA A 290 13.10 19.72 29.34
N ARG A 291 12.94 20.55 28.30
CA ARG A 291 13.75 21.76 28.07
C ARG A 291 13.15 23.04 28.71
N SER A 292 11.93 22.98 29.22
CA SER A 292 11.25 24.13 29.82
C SER A 292 11.54 24.32 31.32
N ASN A 293 12.21 23.36 31.98
CA ASN A 293 12.49 23.39 33.42
C ASN A 293 13.98 23.62 33.75
N SER A 294 14.74 24.20 32.83
CA SER A 294 16.16 24.53 33.03
C SER A 294 16.47 25.97 32.61
N ILE A 295 15.66 26.91 33.09
CA ILE A 295 15.99 28.34 33.14
C ILE A 295 15.91 28.75 34.60
#